data_AF-A0AAF3J4H5-F1
#
_entry.id   AF-A0AAF3J4H5-F1
#
_cell.length_a   1.000
_cell.length_b   1.000
_cell.length_c   1.000
_cell.angle_alpha   90.00
_cell.angle_beta   90.00
_cell.angle_gamma   90.00
#
_symmetry.space_group_name_H-M   'P 1'
#
loop_
_entity.id
_entity.type
_entity.pdbx_description
1 polymer ?
#
loop_
_entity_poly.entity_id
_entity_poly.type
_entity_poly.pdbx_seq_one_letter_code
_entity_poly.pdbx_strand_id
1 'polypeptide(L)'
;MAEELDVHSGDTWFATVRIISVLGSAINLLGLYILLRYSPKEMREYSLVLINLQVIAILGDHIAADAATAFMLLPATAGISLGWLSLIGVRSEVQGVYVGGLMGQIQGATVCLFLARFQFILPQGHYFKLTTRARYASYVALNVFPYLHMNLMFLFGRDQNVAGTKAYYLRLYPEFRQFIELDIFYGVPEGRVFLLMANLSAFVVSMFALGSALSFGCISSLRQQEKVLETRLVNSQRRLVKALMIQVAIPAITLALPTLFGVLSVFSGTTAYSRYNPILLLFYSQHGFANTIAVLTLYKPYREGLKSTLQDAAQRKTHNAVIKPPHFYRRFHDSSVIFPLASAILYSLLLNCTLVSLANESKVELKLGFDKTFDKGSLAQRQQMMIS
;
A
#
# COMPACT_ATOMS: atom_id res chain seq x y z
N MET A 1 -24.34 -10.30 -26.56
CA MET A 1 -24.19 -8.99 -25.90
C MET A 1 -22.74 -8.84 -25.45
N ALA A 2 -21.83 -8.91 -26.43
CA ALA A 2 -20.41 -8.64 -26.24
C ALA A 2 -20.28 -7.12 -26.44
N GLU A 3 -20.30 -6.41 -25.33
CA GLU A 3 -19.96 -4.99 -25.33
C GLU A 3 -18.45 -4.94 -25.55
N GLU A 4 -18.07 -4.56 -26.78
CA GLU A 4 -16.72 -4.14 -27.16
C GLU A 4 -16.19 -3.24 -26.05
N LEU A 5 -15.17 -3.70 -25.31
CA LEU A 5 -14.32 -2.78 -24.58
C LEU A 5 -13.59 -2.00 -25.68
N ASP A 6 -14.07 -0.80 -25.92
CA ASP A 6 -13.61 0.09 -26.99
C ASP A 6 -12.10 0.33 -26.85
N VAL A 7 -11.37 0.25 -27.97
CA VAL A 7 -9.92 0.53 -28.06
C VAL A 7 -9.58 1.98 -27.67
N HIS A 8 -10.57 2.85 -27.56
CA HIS A 8 -10.36 4.17 -26.96
C HIS A 8 -10.43 4.16 -25.42
N SER A 9 -11.05 3.16 -24.79
CA SER A 9 -11.28 3.09 -23.33
C SER A 9 -10.04 2.73 -22.52
N GLY A 10 -9.12 1.96 -23.08
CA GLY A 10 -7.97 1.47 -22.32
C GLY A 10 -6.73 2.38 -22.38
N ASP A 11 -6.51 3.14 -23.46
CA ASP A 11 -5.49 4.22 -23.49
C ASP A 11 -5.94 5.39 -22.59
N THR A 12 -7.23 5.73 -22.64
CA THR A 12 -7.82 6.72 -21.73
C THR A 12 -7.76 6.25 -20.28
N TRP A 13 -7.85 4.95 -20.02
CA TRP A 13 -7.67 4.37 -18.70
C TRP A 13 -6.25 4.58 -18.13
N PHE A 14 -5.22 4.13 -18.84
CA PHE A 14 -3.85 4.28 -18.36
C PHE A 14 -3.49 5.75 -18.16
N ALA A 15 -3.99 6.63 -19.04
CA ALA A 15 -3.88 8.07 -18.86
C ALA A 15 -4.60 8.54 -17.59
N THR A 16 -5.83 8.07 -17.35
CA THR A 16 -6.64 8.42 -16.16
C THR A 16 -5.95 8.01 -14.87
N VAL A 17 -5.46 6.77 -14.75
CA VAL A 17 -4.72 6.31 -13.57
C VAL A 17 -3.51 7.18 -13.34
N ARG A 18 -2.70 7.44 -14.38
CA ARG A 18 -1.48 8.24 -14.24
C ARG A 18 -1.80 9.68 -13.81
N ILE A 19 -2.84 10.30 -14.37
CA ILE A 19 -3.27 11.64 -13.97
C ILE A 19 -3.71 11.65 -12.51
N ILE A 20 -4.54 10.69 -12.09
CA ILE A 20 -5.02 10.59 -10.72
C ILE A 20 -3.85 10.29 -9.77
N SER A 21 -2.92 9.41 -10.15
CA SER A 21 -1.68 9.15 -9.40
C SER A 21 -0.88 10.44 -9.21
N VAL A 22 -0.63 11.22 -10.27
CA VAL A 22 0.12 12.49 -10.18
C VAL A 22 -0.57 13.49 -9.25
N LEU A 23 -1.89 13.65 -9.35
CA LEU A 23 -2.67 14.53 -8.47
C LEU A 23 -2.63 14.02 -7.02
N GLY A 24 -2.80 12.71 -6.82
CA GLY A 24 -2.70 12.05 -5.53
C GLY A 24 -1.34 12.27 -4.90
N SER A 25 -0.26 12.16 -5.67
CA SER A 25 1.11 12.38 -5.22
C SER A 25 1.37 13.82 -4.79
N ALA A 26 0.87 14.81 -5.53
CA ALA A 26 0.99 16.21 -5.13
C ALA A 26 0.37 16.44 -3.74
N ILE A 27 -0.80 15.86 -3.49
CA ILE A 27 -1.51 15.98 -2.22
C ILE A 27 -0.83 15.16 -1.12
N ASN A 28 -0.38 13.95 -1.42
CA ASN A 28 0.35 13.10 -0.48
C ASN A 28 1.69 13.74 -0.04
N LEU A 29 2.41 14.39 -0.96
CA LEU A 29 3.65 15.12 -0.66
C LEU A 29 3.38 16.38 0.16
N LEU A 30 2.32 17.13 -0.16
CA LEU A 30 1.87 18.25 0.67
C LEU A 30 1.50 17.77 2.09
N GLY A 31 0.81 16.64 2.19
CA GLY A 31 0.47 15.98 3.46
C GLY A 31 1.72 15.64 4.27
N LEU A 32 2.70 15.02 3.63
CA LEU A 32 3.99 14.69 4.25
C LEU A 32 4.72 15.96 4.73
N TYR A 33 4.75 17.02 3.93
CA TYR A 33 5.33 18.31 4.31
C TYR A 33 4.64 18.87 5.57
N ILE A 34 3.31 18.89 5.60
CA ILE A 34 2.55 19.41 6.73
C ILE A 34 2.76 18.57 7.99
N LEU A 35 2.80 17.24 7.86
CA LEU A 35 3.13 16.32 8.96
C LEU A 35 4.50 16.66 9.55
N LEU A 36 5.53 16.74 8.71
CA LEU A 36 6.90 17.05 9.15
C LEU A 36 7.00 18.42 9.82
N ARG A 37 6.24 19.41 9.33
CA ARG A 37 6.33 20.80 9.78
C ARG A 37 5.52 21.11 11.03
N TYR A 38 4.29 20.60 11.10
CA TYR A 38 3.28 21.02 12.08
C TYR A 38 2.98 19.97 13.16
N SER A 39 3.66 18.82 13.18
CA SER A 39 3.52 17.85 14.28
C SER A 39 3.94 18.46 15.65
N PRO A 40 3.02 18.47 16.65
CA PRO A 40 3.32 18.93 18.01
C PRO A 40 4.30 18.01 18.74
N LYS A 41 5.06 18.54 19.72
CA LYS A 41 6.05 17.75 20.48
C LYS A 41 5.38 16.64 21.31
N GLU A 42 4.18 16.91 21.79
CA GLU A 42 3.36 16.04 22.63
C GLU A 42 2.90 14.77 21.89
N MET A 43 2.92 14.79 20.55
CA MET A 43 2.54 13.66 19.70
C MET A 43 3.72 13.07 18.92
N ARG A 44 4.97 13.32 19.35
CA ARG A 44 6.19 12.91 18.61
C ARG A 44 6.20 11.43 18.21
N GLU A 45 5.91 10.52 19.15
CA GLU A 45 5.87 9.07 18.82
C GLU A 45 4.78 8.77 17.78
N TYR A 46 3.59 9.35 17.97
CA TYR A 46 2.47 9.14 17.05
C TYR A 46 2.70 9.74 15.66
N SER A 47 3.33 10.92 15.58
CA SER A 47 3.64 11.56 14.30
C SER A 47 4.64 10.74 13.49
N LEU A 48 5.58 10.05 14.14
CA LEU A 48 6.53 9.17 13.45
C LEU A 48 5.81 7.97 12.81
N VAL A 49 4.83 7.39 13.51
CA VAL A 49 4.01 6.30 12.95
C VAL A 49 3.13 6.80 11.79
N LEU A 50 2.55 7.99 11.91
CA LEU A 50 1.83 8.65 10.82
C LEU A 50 2.72 8.90 9.59
N ILE A 51 3.93 9.43 9.79
CA ILE A 51 4.89 9.68 8.71
C ILE A 51 5.29 8.36 8.04
N ASN A 52 5.54 7.30 8.82
CA ASN A 52 5.83 5.98 8.29
C ASN A 52 4.70 5.47 7.39
N LEU A 53 3.44 5.52 7.86
CA LEU A 53 2.28 5.15 7.05
C LEU A 53 2.19 5.99 5.77
N GLN A 54 2.41 7.31 5.87
CA GLN A 54 2.36 8.22 4.72
C GLN A 54 3.42 7.89 3.66
N VAL A 55 4.66 7.64 4.09
CA VAL A 55 5.76 7.30 3.18
C VAL A 55 5.51 5.97 2.50
N ILE A 56 5.07 4.96 3.25
CA ILE A 56 4.77 3.63 2.70
C ILE A 56 3.59 3.71 1.72
N ALA A 57 2.55 4.49 2.03
CA ALA A 57 1.42 4.69 1.12
C ALA A 57 1.86 5.36 -0.19
N ILE A 58 2.67 6.43 -0.13
CA ILE A 58 3.22 7.09 -1.32
C ILE A 58 4.02 6.11 -2.18
N LEU A 59 4.92 5.33 -1.56
CA LEU A 59 5.72 4.33 -2.27
C LEU A 59 4.85 3.23 -2.87
N GLY A 60 3.87 2.73 -2.11
CA GLY A 60 2.93 1.70 -2.54
C GLY A 60 2.08 2.15 -3.73
N ASP A 61 1.52 3.36 -3.69
CA ASP A 61 0.69 3.93 -4.75
C ASP A 61 1.49 4.02 -6.06
N HIS A 62 2.70 4.58 -6.02
CA HIS A 62 3.56 4.71 -7.21
C HIS A 62 4.06 3.37 -7.75
N ILE A 63 4.44 2.44 -6.87
CA ILE A 63 4.91 1.13 -7.31
C ILE A 63 3.76 0.33 -7.92
N ALA A 64 2.57 0.35 -7.31
CA ALA A 64 1.41 -0.39 -7.81
C ALA A 64 0.83 0.21 -9.09
N ALA A 65 0.66 1.53 -9.16
CA ALA A 65 -0.01 2.20 -10.28
C ALA A 65 0.92 2.50 -11.46
N ASP A 66 2.14 2.98 -11.21
CA ASP A 66 3.04 3.50 -12.25
C ASP A 66 4.17 2.53 -12.60
N ALA A 67 4.83 1.97 -11.58
CA ALA A 67 6.03 1.15 -11.78
C ALA A 67 5.70 -0.25 -12.26
N ALA A 68 4.77 -0.91 -11.56
CA ALA A 68 4.29 -2.24 -11.91
C ALA A 68 3.06 -2.20 -12.79
N THR A 69 2.11 -1.31 -12.50
CA THR A 69 0.78 -1.30 -13.14
C THR A 69 0.23 -2.73 -13.22
N ALA A 70 0.09 -3.35 -12.04
CA ALA A 70 -0.20 -4.77 -11.93
C ALA A 70 -1.64 -5.07 -12.38
N PHE A 71 -1.78 -6.08 -13.24
CA PHE A 71 -3.05 -6.54 -13.79
C PHE A 71 -3.21 -8.03 -13.48
N MET A 72 -4.24 -8.40 -12.73
CA MET A 72 -4.45 -9.75 -12.23
C MET A 72 -5.53 -10.47 -13.04
N LEU A 73 -5.17 -11.58 -13.67
CA LEU A 73 -6.07 -12.43 -14.46
C LEU A 73 -6.77 -13.43 -13.53
N LEU A 74 -7.73 -12.96 -12.73
CA LEU A 74 -8.58 -13.85 -11.93
C LEU A 74 -9.76 -14.35 -12.78
N PRO A 75 -10.10 -15.64 -12.68
CA PRO A 75 -9.70 -16.60 -11.63
C PRO A 75 -8.43 -17.41 -11.95
N ALA A 76 -7.80 -17.21 -13.11
CA ALA A 76 -6.60 -17.92 -13.56
C ALA A 76 -5.33 -17.66 -12.71
N THR A 77 -5.47 -17.02 -11.54
CA THR A 77 -4.43 -16.58 -10.60
C THR A 77 -3.14 -16.04 -11.22
N ALA A 78 -3.19 -15.58 -12.46
CA ALA A 78 -2.03 -15.09 -13.19
C ALA A 78 -1.96 -13.57 -13.09
N GLY A 79 -0.78 -13.01 -13.36
CA GLY A 79 -0.58 -11.56 -13.30
C GLY A 79 0.41 -11.07 -14.34
N ILE A 80 0.11 -9.91 -14.92
CA ILE A 80 1.03 -9.18 -15.78
C ILE A 80 1.31 -7.80 -15.20
N SER A 81 2.53 -7.33 -15.36
CA SER A 81 2.91 -5.97 -15.01
C SER A 81 3.12 -5.17 -16.29
N LEU A 82 2.46 -4.01 -16.39
CA LEU A 82 2.45 -3.16 -17.59
C LEU A 82 3.12 -1.80 -17.39
N GLY A 83 3.71 -1.58 -16.21
CA GLY A 83 4.37 -0.33 -15.84
C GLY A 83 5.78 -0.19 -16.41
N TRP A 84 6.47 0.88 -16.01
CA TRP A 84 7.79 1.19 -16.56
C TRP A 84 8.88 0.20 -16.13
N LEU A 85 8.70 -0.55 -15.05
CA LEU A 85 9.64 -1.62 -14.68
C LEU A 85 9.65 -2.74 -15.74
N SER A 86 8.50 -3.01 -16.37
CA SER A 86 8.42 -3.94 -17.49
C SER A 86 9.13 -3.41 -18.75
N LEU A 87 9.17 -2.09 -18.96
CA LEU A 87 9.89 -1.47 -20.08
C LEU A 87 11.41 -1.70 -20.00
N ILE A 88 11.96 -1.77 -18.79
CA ILE A 88 13.39 -2.00 -18.56
C ILE A 88 13.72 -3.49 -18.34
N GLY A 89 12.75 -4.39 -18.59
CA GLY A 89 12.94 -5.84 -18.55
C GLY A 89 12.84 -6.47 -17.16
N VAL A 90 12.27 -5.79 -16.16
CA VAL A 90 12.00 -6.41 -14.86
C VAL A 90 10.84 -7.40 -15.03
N ARG A 91 11.08 -8.62 -14.59
CA ARG A 91 10.11 -9.73 -14.59
C ARG A 91 8.83 -9.40 -13.80
N SER A 92 7.66 -9.74 -14.36
CA SER A 92 6.34 -9.51 -13.74
C SER A 92 6.22 -10.15 -12.35
N GLU A 93 6.89 -11.29 -12.14
CA GLU A 93 6.88 -12.00 -10.85
C GLU A 93 7.53 -11.17 -9.75
N VAL A 94 8.68 -10.58 -10.06
CA VAL A 94 9.46 -9.75 -9.15
C VAL A 94 8.65 -8.50 -8.79
N GLN A 95 7.99 -7.89 -9.78
CA GLN A 95 7.11 -6.74 -9.58
C GLN A 95 5.91 -7.09 -8.68
N GLY A 96 5.28 -8.25 -8.90
CA GLY A 96 4.16 -8.73 -8.08
C GLY A 96 4.54 -8.96 -6.61
N VAL A 97 5.71 -9.55 -6.36
CA VAL A 97 6.29 -9.73 -5.01
C VAL A 97 6.44 -8.38 -4.30
N TYR A 98 6.95 -7.35 -5.00
CA TYR A 98 7.09 -6.02 -4.43
C TYR A 98 5.76 -5.35 -4.12
N VAL A 99 4.83 -5.36 -5.07
CA VAL A 99 3.50 -4.77 -4.89
C VAL A 99 2.79 -5.45 -3.71
N GLY A 100 2.80 -6.78 -3.66
CA GLY A 100 2.22 -7.56 -2.57
C GLY A 100 2.83 -7.23 -1.21
N GLY A 101 4.15 -7.19 -1.13
CA GLY A 101 4.88 -6.81 0.08
C GLY A 101 4.46 -5.45 0.63
N LEU A 102 4.43 -4.43 -0.24
CA LEU A 102 4.02 -3.08 0.14
C LEU A 102 2.56 -3.02 0.60
N MET A 103 1.65 -3.75 -0.05
CA MET A 103 0.25 -3.85 0.39
C MET A 103 0.11 -4.48 1.77
N GLY A 104 0.91 -5.51 2.08
CA GLY A 104 1.02 -6.05 3.43
C GLY A 104 1.52 -4.99 4.42
N GLN A 105 2.57 -4.27 4.04
CA GLN A 105 3.17 -3.24 4.90
C GLN A 105 2.22 -2.07 5.19
N ILE A 106 1.39 -1.65 4.23
CA ILE A 106 0.35 -0.64 4.42
C ILE A 106 -0.63 -1.07 5.51
N GLN A 107 -1.09 -2.33 5.48
CA GLN A 107 -1.96 -2.89 6.52
C GLN A 107 -1.25 -2.89 7.88
N GLY A 108 0.02 -3.30 7.90
CA GLY A 108 0.87 -3.30 9.08
C GLY A 108 1.07 -1.93 9.73
N ALA A 109 1.43 -0.94 8.92
CA ALA A 109 1.59 0.46 9.32
C ALA A 109 0.26 1.06 9.83
N THR A 110 -0.85 0.67 9.20
CA THR A 110 -2.19 1.05 9.64
C THR A 110 -2.50 0.49 11.03
N VAL A 111 -2.31 -0.81 11.27
CA VAL A 111 -2.49 -1.43 12.61
C VAL A 111 -1.54 -0.82 13.65
N CYS A 112 -0.29 -0.53 13.25
CA CYS A 112 0.70 0.14 14.11
C CYS A 112 0.20 1.51 14.60
N LEU A 113 -0.54 2.25 13.77
CA LEU A 113 -1.13 3.53 14.13
C LEU A 113 -2.24 3.38 15.19
N PHE A 114 -3.08 2.34 15.08
CA PHE A 114 -4.05 2.00 16.14
C PHE A 114 -3.36 1.60 17.44
N LEU A 115 -2.32 0.78 17.36
CA LEU A 115 -1.56 0.38 18.54
C LEU A 115 -0.93 1.61 19.22
N ALA A 116 -0.33 2.52 18.45
CA ALA A 116 0.24 3.75 18.98
C ALA A 116 -0.79 4.62 19.69
N ARG A 117 -2.02 4.74 19.15
CA ARG A 117 -3.10 5.45 19.85
C ARG A 117 -3.59 4.74 21.09
N PHE A 118 -3.78 3.43 21.02
CA PHE A 118 -4.21 2.64 22.16
C PHE A 118 -3.22 2.78 23.32
N GLN A 119 -1.93 2.61 23.03
CA GLN A 119 -0.87 2.78 24.02
C GLN A 119 -0.78 4.20 24.57
N PHE A 120 -1.11 5.23 23.79
CA PHE A 120 -1.13 6.61 24.29
C PHE A 120 -2.25 6.86 25.31
N ILE A 121 -3.45 6.31 25.07
CA ILE A 121 -4.65 6.55 25.90
C ILE A 121 -4.60 5.76 27.22
N LEU A 122 -3.95 4.60 27.24
CA LEU A 122 -3.89 3.73 28.41
C LEU A 122 -3.22 4.42 29.62
N PRO A 123 -3.78 4.30 30.84
CA PRO A 123 -3.14 4.81 32.05
C PRO A 123 -1.86 4.03 32.38
N GLN A 124 -0.99 4.66 33.18
CA GLN A 124 0.21 3.99 33.70
C GLN A 124 -0.20 2.84 34.64
N GLY A 125 0.43 1.67 34.48
CA GLY A 125 0.09 0.46 35.25
C GLY A 125 -1.07 -0.37 34.68
N HIS A 126 -1.70 0.04 33.57
CA HIS A 126 -2.70 -0.79 32.91
C HIS A 126 -2.08 -2.07 32.35
N TYR A 127 -2.77 -3.21 32.47
CA TYR A 127 -2.27 -4.52 32.02
C TYR A 127 -1.79 -4.54 30.56
N PHE A 128 -2.53 -3.90 29.65
CA PHE A 128 -2.15 -3.76 28.23
C PHE A 128 -1.13 -2.64 27.92
N LYS A 129 -0.62 -1.91 28.92
CA LYS A 129 0.39 -0.85 28.71
C LYS A 129 1.74 -1.49 28.47
N LEU A 130 2.28 -1.30 27.27
CA LEU A 130 3.57 -1.86 26.89
C LEU A 130 4.72 -1.01 27.44
N THR A 131 5.79 -1.69 27.86
CA THR A 131 7.08 -1.04 28.11
C THR A 131 7.60 -0.40 26.82
N THR A 132 8.48 0.59 26.95
CA THR A 132 9.06 1.27 25.78
C THR A 132 9.70 0.29 24.79
N ARG A 133 10.47 -0.69 25.28
CA ARG A 133 11.10 -1.72 24.43
C ARG A 133 10.07 -2.59 23.72
N ALA A 134 9.07 -3.09 24.45
CA ALA A 134 8.02 -3.92 23.87
C ALA A 134 7.20 -3.16 22.83
N ARG A 135 6.87 -1.89 23.09
CA ARG A 135 6.15 -1.01 22.15
C ARG A 135 6.90 -0.85 20.83
N TYR A 136 8.19 -0.53 20.89
CA TYR A 136 9.03 -0.42 19.69
C TYR A 136 9.19 -1.75 18.95
N ALA A 137 9.37 -2.87 19.68
CA ALA A 137 9.40 -4.19 19.08
C ALA A 137 8.08 -4.51 18.35
N SER A 138 6.92 -4.18 18.94
CA SER A 138 5.62 -4.32 18.29
C SER A 138 5.49 -3.46 17.03
N TYR A 139 6.04 -2.24 17.02
CA TYR A 139 6.03 -1.39 15.83
C TYR A 139 6.84 -2.00 14.69
N VAL A 140 8.02 -2.56 14.96
CA VAL A 140 8.82 -3.28 13.95
C VAL A 140 8.07 -4.51 13.48
N ALA A 141 7.59 -5.35 14.40
CA ALA A 141 6.88 -6.57 14.06
C ALA A 141 5.66 -6.31 13.18
N LEU A 142 4.84 -5.31 13.53
CA LEU A 142 3.64 -4.96 12.76
C LEU A 142 3.95 -4.42 11.37
N ASN A 143 5.15 -3.90 11.09
CA ASN A 143 5.49 -3.48 9.73
C ASN A 143 6.23 -4.58 8.94
N VAL A 144 7.10 -5.36 9.60
CA VAL A 144 7.92 -6.38 8.94
C VAL A 144 7.11 -7.65 8.67
N PHE A 145 6.31 -8.13 9.63
CA PHE A 145 5.59 -9.40 9.48
C PHE A 145 4.58 -9.37 8.33
N PRO A 146 3.70 -8.36 8.19
CA PRO A 146 2.79 -8.25 7.03
C PRO A 146 3.49 -8.22 5.68
N TYR A 147 4.62 -7.51 5.59
CA TYR A 147 5.44 -7.45 4.39
C TYR A 147 5.98 -8.84 4.04
N LEU A 148 6.64 -9.51 4.99
CA LEU A 148 7.21 -10.83 4.78
C LEU A 148 6.13 -11.88 4.45
N HIS A 149 4.99 -11.84 5.14
CA HIS A 149 3.88 -12.75 4.90
C HIS A 149 3.40 -12.66 3.45
N MET A 150 3.17 -11.45 2.94
CA MET A 150 2.77 -11.25 1.55
C MET A 150 3.85 -11.72 0.56
N ASN A 151 5.13 -11.40 0.79
CA ASN A 151 6.20 -11.88 -0.09
C ASN A 151 6.29 -13.41 -0.12
N LEU A 152 6.21 -14.06 1.05
CA LEU A 152 6.22 -15.51 1.16
C LEU A 152 5.03 -16.15 0.42
N MET A 153 3.85 -15.54 0.50
CA MET A 153 2.67 -15.98 -0.25
C MET A 153 2.93 -16.03 -1.76
N PHE A 154 3.58 -15.00 -2.32
CA PHE A 154 3.97 -14.99 -3.74
C PHE A 154 5.07 -16.02 -4.07
N LEU A 155 6.05 -16.19 -3.19
CA LEU A 155 7.14 -17.15 -3.38
C LEU A 155 6.65 -18.61 -3.32
N PHE A 156 5.81 -18.96 -2.34
CA PHE A 156 5.23 -20.31 -2.21
C PHE A 156 4.13 -20.59 -3.25
N GLY A 157 3.50 -19.53 -3.77
CA GLY A 157 2.55 -19.62 -4.88
C GLY A 157 3.21 -19.89 -6.23
N ARG A 158 4.54 -19.74 -6.36
CA ARG A 158 5.23 -19.94 -7.63
C ARG A 158 5.05 -21.36 -8.14
N ASP A 159 4.54 -21.49 -9.36
CA ASP A 159 4.47 -22.76 -10.03
C ASP A 159 5.84 -23.17 -10.61
N GLN A 160 6.16 -24.46 -10.46
CA GLN A 160 7.37 -25.07 -11.02
C GLN A 160 7.11 -25.60 -12.44
N ASN A 161 5.86 -25.85 -12.84
CA ASN A 161 5.48 -26.33 -14.18
C ASN A 161 4.67 -25.29 -14.98
N VAL A 162 5.33 -24.18 -15.29
CA VAL A 162 4.76 -23.04 -16.03
C VAL A 162 4.02 -23.46 -17.30
N ALA A 163 4.59 -24.37 -18.10
CA ALA A 163 3.98 -24.81 -19.36
C ALA A 163 2.67 -25.60 -19.15
N GLY A 164 2.63 -26.47 -18.13
CA GLY A 164 1.41 -27.21 -17.77
C GLY A 164 0.30 -26.29 -17.26
N THR A 165 0.65 -25.35 -16.39
CA THR A 165 -0.31 -24.38 -15.85
C THR A 165 -0.83 -23.42 -16.92
N LYS A 166 0.02 -23.02 -17.87
CA LYS A 166 -0.39 -22.26 -19.06
C LYS A 166 -1.46 -23.01 -19.85
N ALA A 167 -1.20 -24.28 -20.19
CA ALA A 167 -2.13 -25.10 -20.96
C ALA A 167 -3.45 -25.33 -20.21
N TYR A 168 -3.39 -25.51 -18.89
CA TYR A 168 -4.57 -25.65 -18.03
C TYR A 168 -5.46 -24.38 -18.06
N TYR A 169 -4.89 -23.20 -17.82
CA TYR A 169 -5.66 -21.97 -17.82
C TYR A 169 -6.17 -21.57 -19.21
N LEU A 170 -5.42 -21.84 -20.27
CA LEU A 170 -5.91 -21.65 -21.65
C LEU A 170 -7.12 -22.53 -21.96
N ARG A 171 -7.20 -23.73 -21.38
CA ARG A 171 -8.35 -24.63 -21.55
C ARG A 171 -9.58 -24.12 -20.81
N LEU A 172 -9.42 -23.59 -19.60
CA LEU A 172 -10.53 -23.12 -18.77
C LEU A 172 -11.01 -21.71 -19.12
N TYR A 173 -10.09 -20.84 -19.51
CA TYR A 173 -10.33 -19.43 -19.79
C TYR A 173 -9.70 -19.05 -21.14
N PRO A 174 -10.23 -19.58 -22.26
CA PRO A 174 -9.71 -19.31 -23.60
C PRO A 174 -9.71 -17.81 -23.95
N GLU A 175 -10.59 -17.02 -23.34
CA GLU A 175 -10.64 -15.55 -23.43
C GLU A 175 -9.35 -14.87 -22.94
N PHE A 176 -8.57 -15.54 -22.09
CA PHE A 176 -7.27 -15.03 -21.64
C PHE A 176 -6.13 -15.40 -22.57
N ARG A 177 -6.36 -16.06 -23.71
CA ARG A 177 -5.30 -16.51 -24.63
C ARG A 177 -4.30 -15.40 -24.98
N GLN A 178 -4.80 -14.23 -25.37
CA GLN A 178 -3.97 -13.08 -25.73
C GLN A 178 -3.11 -12.58 -24.57
N PHE A 179 -3.58 -12.76 -23.34
CA PHE A 179 -2.81 -12.42 -22.17
C PHE A 179 -1.83 -13.53 -21.86
N ILE A 180 -2.30 -14.78 -21.72
CA ILE A 180 -1.59 -16.03 -21.36
C ILE A 180 -0.38 -16.31 -22.28
N GLU A 181 -0.36 -15.79 -23.50
CA GLU A 181 0.77 -15.94 -24.42
C GLU A 181 1.98 -15.03 -24.13
N LEU A 182 1.81 -14.00 -23.30
CA LEU A 182 2.87 -13.07 -22.88
C LEU A 182 3.82 -13.66 -21.80
N ASP A 183 4.92 -12.96 -21.52
CA ASP A 183 5.77 -13.22 -20.33
C ASP A 183 4.99 -12.87 -19.05
N ILE A 184 4.25 -13.86 -18.57
CA ILE A 184 3.27 -13.71 -17.49
C ILE A 184 3.74 -14.48 -16.28
N PHE A 185 3.44 -13.90 -15.13
CA PHE A 185 3.51 -14.64 -13.89
C PHE A 185 2.36 -15.65 -13.82
N TYR A 186 2.68 -16.93 -13.86
CA TYR A 186 1.72 -17.99 -13.58
C TYR A 186 1.61 -18.16 -12.08
N GLY A 187 0.50 -17.67 -11.54
CA GLY A 187 0.18 -17.95 -10.16
C GLY A 187 -0.44 -19.32 -10.06
N VAL A 188 0.28 -20.16 -9.33
CA VAL A 188 -0.25 -21.16 -8.41
C VAL A 188 -0.97 -22.34 -9.08
N PRO A 189 -0.45 -23.58 -8.95
CA PRO A 189 -1.16 -24.78 -9.39
C PRO A 189 -2.59 -24.86 -8.83
N GLU A 190 -3.53 -25.42 -9.59
CA GLU A 190 -4.95 -25.58 -9.23
C GLU A 190 -5.15 -26.01 -7.76
N GLY A 191 -4.44 -27.05 -7.32
CA GLY A 191 -4.55 -27.59 -5.96
C GLY A 191 -4.10 -26.65 -4.83
N ARG A 192 -3.45 -25.53 -5.16
CA ARG A 192 -2.94 -24.53 -4.20
C ARG A 192 -3.68 -23.19 -4.27
N VAL A 193 -4.48 -22.93 -5.32
CA VAL A 193 -5.24 -21.68 -5.48
C VAL A 193 -6.18 -21.44 -4.29
N PHE A 194 -6.89 -22.49 -3.87
CA PHE A 194 -7.77 -22.43 -2.70
C PHE A 194 -7.01 -22.02 -1.44
N LEU A 195 -5.89 -22.70 -1.16
CA LEU A 195 -5.07 -22.43 0.02
C LEU A 195 -4.51 -21.01 0.02
N LEU A 196 -4.08 -20.53 -1.14
CA LEU A 196 -3.58 -19.18 -1.35
C LEU A 196 -4.65 -18.11 -1.06
N MET A 197 -5.84 -18.26 -1.65
CA MET A 197 -6.94 -17.31 -1.44
C MET A 197 -7.48 -17.36 -0.01
N ALA A 198 -7.54 -18.55 0.60
CA ALA A 198 -7.90 -18.72 2.00
C ALA A 198 -6.89 -18.05 2.92
N ASN A 199 -5.59 -18.19 2.64
CA ASN A 199 -4.52 -17.54 3.39
C ASN A 199 -4.59 -16.01 3.28
N LEU A 200 -4.74 -15.47 2.06
CA LEU A 200 -4.93 -14.04 1.82
C LEU A 200 -6.14 -13.49 2.59
N SER A 201 -7.27 -14.17 2.49
CA SER A 201 -8.50 -13.78 3.17
C SER A 201 -8.33 -13.80 4.69
N ALA A 202 -7.77 -14.88 5.23
CA ALA A 202 -7.50 -15.02 6.66
C ALA A 202 -6.57 -13.92 7.17
N PHE A 203 -5.52 -13.61 6.42
CA PHE A 203 -4.58 -12.54 6.74
C PHE A 203 -5.28 -11.18 6.79
N VAL A 204 -6.01 -10.81 5.73
CA VAL A 204 -6.74 -9.53 5.66
C VAL A 204 -7.75 -9.43 6.80
N VAL A 205 -8.57 -10.46 7.01
CA VAL A 205 -9.55 -10.50 8.11
C VAL A 205 -8.86 -10.36 9.47
N SER A 206 -7.72 -11.03 9.69
CA SER A 206 -6.97 -10.95 10.95
C SER A 206 -6.44 -9.53 11.23
N MET A 207 -5.96 -8.82 10.21
CA MET A 207 -5.46 -7.44 10.35
C MET A 207 -6.60 -6.46 10.64
N PHE A 208 -7.74 -6.61 9.97
CA PHE A 208 -8.93 -5.82 10.25
C PHE A 208 -9.51 -6.11 11.63
N ALA A 209 -9.53 -7.38 12.05
CA ALA A 209 -9.97 -7.76 13.39
C ALA A 209 -9.05 -7.15 14.46
N LEU A 210 -7.73 -7.20 14.28
CA LEU A 210 -6.77 -6.60 15.19
C LEU A 210 -6.92 -5.07 15.27
N GLY A 211 -7.04 -4.38 14.13
CA GLY A 211 -7.30 -2.94 14.07
C GLY A 211 -8.61 -2.56 14.76
N SER A 212 -9.66 -3.37 14.58
CA SER A 212 -10.96 -3.18 15.22
C SER A 212 -10.90 -3.41 16.73
N ALA A 213 -10.18 -4.43 17.19
CA ALA A 213 -9.98 -4.70 18.62
C ALA A 213 -9.22 -3.56 19.32
N LEU A 214 -8.16 -3.03 18.69
CA LEU A 214 -7.41 -1.88 19.19
C LEU A 214 -8.28 -0.60 19.20
N SER A 215 -9.11 -0.42 18.18
CA SER A 215 -10.08 0.67 18.09
C SER A 215 -11.10 0.62 19.23
N PHE A 216 -11.68 -0.56 19.48
CA PHE A 216 -12.56 -0.79 20.61
C PHE A 216 -11.84 -0.53 21.95
N GLY A 217 -10.60 -0.99 22.08
CA GLY A 217 -9.73 -0.71 23.23
C GLY A 217 -9.51 0.78 23.46
N CYS A 218 -9.32 1.57 22.40
CA CYS A 218 -9.22 3.04 22.51
C CYS A 218 -10.51 3.64 23.08
N ILE A 219 -11.67 3.23 22.55
CA ILE A 219 -12.98 3.75 22.97
C ILE A 219 -13.26 3.38 24.44
N SER A 220 -13.03 2.12 24.82
CA SER A 220 -13.26 1.65 26.18
C SER A 220 -12.34 2.34 27.18
N SER A 221 -11.06 2.50 26.83
CA SER A 221 -10.08 3.18 27.67
C SER A 221 -10.40 4.67 27.84
N LEU A 222 -10.86 5.34 26.77
CA LEU A 222 -11.33 6.73 26.86
C LEU A 222 -12.53 6.89 27.79
N ARG A 223 -13.50 5.96 27.75
CA ARG A 223 -14.66 6.00 28.65
C ARG A 223 -14.27 5.84 30.11
N GLN A 224 -13.22 5.07 30.40
CA GLN A 224 -12.70 4.95 31.77
C GLN A 224 -12.00 6.25 32.20
N GLN A 225 -11.18 6.82 31.32
CA GLN A 225 -10.46 8.07 31.58
C GLN A 225 -11.40 9.29 31.71
N GLU A 226 -12.60 9.25 31.11
CA GLU A 226 -13.63 10.29 31.26
C GLU A 226 -14.06 10.52 32.71
N LYS A 227 -13.91 9.52 33.58
CA LYS A 227 -14.23 9.63 35.02
C LYS A 227 -13.14 10.32 35.85
N VAL A 228 -11.93 10.46 35.30
CA VAL A 228 -10.72 10.87 36.05
C VAL A 228 -10.09 12.14 35.48
N LEU A 229 -10.13 12.32 34.17
CA LEU A 229 -9.48 13.43 33.48
C LEU A 229 -10.42 14.63 33.30
N GLU A 230 -9.81 15.82 33.17
CA GLU A 230 -10.53 17.05 32.83
C GLU A 230 -11.30 16.90 31.50
N THR A 231 -12.54 17.40 31.49
CA THR A 231 -13.47 17.32 30.35
C THR A 231 -12.86 17.83 29.04
N ARG A 232 -12.02 18.87 29.09
CA ARG A 232 -11.33 19.43 27.91
C ARG A 232 -10.34 18.45 27.28
N LEU A 233 -9.61 17.70 28.09
CA LEU A 233 -8.64 16.71 27.64
C LEU A 233 -9.37 15.51 27.02
N VAL A 234 -10.42 15.02 27.68
CA VAL A 234 -11.27 13.91 27.19
C VAL A 234 -11.91 14.26 25.84
N ASN A 235 -12.45 15.47 25.71
CA ASN A 235 -13.06 15.93 24.45
C ASN A 235 -12.05 15.99 23.30
N SER A 236 -10.80 16.36 23.59
CA SER A 236 -9.73 16.35 22.59
C SER A 236 -9.39 14.93 22.14
N GLN A 237 -9.30 13.98 23.08
CA GLN A 237 -9.05 12.58 22.75
C GLN A 237 -10.22 11.93 21.99
N ARG A 238 -11.47 12.25 22.35
CA ARG A 238 -12.66 11.74 21.64
C ARG A 238 -12.65 12.14 20.16
N ARG A 239 -12.20 13.37 19.84
CA ARG A 239 -12.03 13.82 18.45
C ARG A 239 -10.94 13.04 17.72
N LEU A 240 -9.82 12.76 18.37
CA LEU A 240 -8.73 11.98 17.79
C LEU A 240 -9.14 10.52 17.53
N VAL A 241 -9.89 9.90 18.43
CA VAL A 241 -10.41 8.54 18.21
C VAL A 241 -11.47 8.51 17.12
N LYS A 242 -12.34 9.52 17.00
CA LYS A 242 -13.24 9.63 15.85
C LYS A 242 -12.47 9.73 14.52
N ALA A 243 -11.42 10.54 14.49
CA ALA A 243 -10.56 10.67 13.31
C ALA A 243 -9.91 9.33 12.95
N LEU A 244 -9.44 8.61 13.96
CA LEU A 244 -8.86 7.28 13.84
C LEU A 244 -9.87 6.26 13.27
N MET A 245 -11.14 6.30 13.67
CA MET A 245 -12.17 5.40 13.11
C MET A 245 -12.41 5.66 11.62
N ILE A 246 -12.40 6.93 11.19
CA ILE A 246 -12.51 7.28 9.76
C ILE A 246 -11.31 6.73 8.99
N GLN A 247 -10.11 6.76 9.57
CA GLN A 247 -8.92 6.15 8.98
C GLN A 247 -9.00 4.61 8.88
N VAL A 248 -9.83 3.91 9.68
CA VAL A 248 -10.11 2.46 9.48
C VAL A 248 -10.94 2.25 8.22
N ALA A 249 -11.95 3.09 8.04
CA ALA A 249 -12.93 2.92 6.98
C ALA A 249 -12.28 3.06 5.59
N ILE A 250 -11.25 3.90 5.47
CA ILE A 250 -10.54 4.13 4.20
C ILE A 250 -9.91 2.81 3.70
N PRO A 251 -8.94 2.15 4.38
CA PRO A 251 -8.41 0.85 3.95
C PRO A 251 -9.46 -0.25 3.83
N ALA A 252 -10.53 -0.23 4.63
CA ALA A 252 -11.62 -1.20 4.49
C ALA A 252 -12.29 -1.10 3.10
N ILE A 253 -12.55 0.12 2.64
CA ILE A 253 -13.16 0.36 1.33
C ILE A 253 -12.14 0.17 0.21
N THR A 254 -10.92 0.70 0.37
CA THR A 254 -9.94 0.79 -0.72
C THR A 254 -9.09 -0.47 -0.90
N LEU A 255 -8.96 -1.32 0.14
CA LEU A 255 -8.14 -2.54 0.07
C LEU A 255 -8.99 -3.81 0.29
N ALA A 256 -9.87 -3.83 1.30
CA ALA A 256 -10.60 -5.05 1.65
C ALA A 256 -11.68 -5.39 0.62
N LEU A 257 -12.42 -4.40 0.13
CA LEU A 257 -13.48 -4.61 -0.86
C LEU A 257 -12.92 -5.13 -2.21
N PRO A 258 -11.86 -4.54 -2.79
CA PRO A 258 -11.20 -5.13 -3.97
C PRO A 258 -10.66 -6.53 -3.72
N THR A 259 -10.13 -6.81 -2.53
CA THR A 259 -9.65 -8.16 -2.17
C THR A 259 -10.81 -9.16 -2.12
N LEU A 260 -11.91 -8.79 -1.46
CA LEU A 260 -13.12 -9.62 -1.37
C LEU A 260 -13.67 -9.93 -2.77
N PHE A 261 -13.73 -8.93 -3.65
CA PHE A 261 -14.15 -9.14 -5.03
C PHE A 261 -13.26 -10.14 -5.77
N GLY A 262 -11.94 -10.06 -5.59
CA GLY A 262 -11.00 -11.03 -6.17
C GLY A 262 -11.19 -12.45 -5.66
N VAL A 263 -11.36 -12.60 -4.35
CA VAL A 263 -11.65 -13.88 -3.72
C VAL A 263 -12.96 -14.48 -4.26
N LEU A 264 -14.02 -13.68 -4.35
CA LEU A 264 -15.30 -14.11 -4.91
C LEU A 264 -15.20 -14.48 -6.39
N SER A 265 -14.42 -13.75 -7.19
CA SER A 265 -14.18 -14.10 -8.60
C SER A 265 -13.46 -15.43 -8.75
N VAL A 266 -12.46 -15.72 -7.90
CA VAL A 266 -11.79 -17.02 -7.89
C VAL A 266 -12.77 -18.15 -7.54
N PHE A 267 -13.56 -18.00 -6.47
CA PHE A 267 -14.50 -19.04 -6.03
C PHE A 267 -15.68 -19.26 -6.97
N SER A 268 -16.14 -18.21 -7.64
CA SER A 268 -17.22 -18.31 -8.64
C SER A 268 -16.74 -18.75 -10.02
N GLY A 269 -15.42 -18.79 -10.25
CA GLY A 269 -14.83 -19.03 -11.57
C GLY A 269 -15.10 -17.92 -12.58
N THR A 270 -15.55 -16.74 -12.13
CA THR A 270 -15.90 -15.63 -13.02
C THR A 270 -14.68 -14.79 -13.37
N THR A 271 -14.59 -14.39 -14.64
CA THR A 271 -13.53 -13.47 -15.14
C THR A 271 -13.82 -11.99 -14.85
N ALA A 272 -14.85 -11.70 -14.07
CA ALA A 272 -15.31 -10.34 -13.77
C ALA A 272 -14.21 -9.47 -13.14
N TYR A 273 -13.37 -10.02 -12.26
CA TYR A 273 -12.23 -9.30 -11.69
C TYR A 273 -11.30 -8.75 -12.77
N SER A 274 -10.98 -9.57 -13.78
CA SER A 274 -10.09 -9.18 -14.86
C SER A 274 -10.66 -8.02 -15.67
N ARG A 275 -11.99 -7.99 -15.83
CA ARG A 275 -12.71 -6.89 -16.50
C ARG A 275 -12.68 -5.59 -15.70
N TYR A 276 -12.77 -5.66 -14.37
CA TYR A 276 -12.79 -4.49 -13.48
C TYR A 276 -11.42 -4.15 -12.87
N ASN A 277 -10.36 -4.89 -13.21
CA ASN A 277 -8.97 -4.65 -12.80
C ASN A 277 -8.59 -3.17 -12.80
N PRO A 278 -8.90 -2.42 -13.87
CA PRO A 278 -8.75 -0.97 -13.88
C PRO A 278 -9.27 -0.31 -12.60
N ILE A 279 -10.58 -0.32 -12.41
CA ILE A 279 -11.25 0.33 -11.29
C ILE A 279 -10.68 -0.17 -9.95
N LEU A 280 -10.41 -1.46 -9.83
CA LEU A 280 -9.83 -2.05 -8.62
C LEU A 280 -8.42 -1.52 -8.33
N LEU A 281 -7.59 -1.35 -9.35
CA LEU A 281 -6.26 -0.75 -9.24
C LEU A 281 -6.35 0.72 -8.79
N LEU A 282 -7.38 1.47 -9.20
CA LEU A 282 -7.64 2.81 -8.65
C LEU A 282 -7.99 2.75 -7.16
N PHE A 283 -8.86 1.84 -6.74
CA PHE A 283 -9.14 1.68 -5.31
C PHE A 283 -7.85 1.37 -4.53
N TYR A 284 -7.01 0.45 -5.04
CA TYR A 284 -5.72 0.14 -4.42
C TYR A 284 -4.77 1.34 -4.37
N SER A 285 -4.65 2.12 -5.45
CA SER A 285 -3.69 3.22 -5.57
C SER A 285 -4.16 4.57 -5.01
N GLN A 286 -5.43 4.68 -4.58
CA GLN A 286 -5.99 5.94 -4.04
C GLN A 286 -6.18 5.91 -2.52
N HIS A 287 -5.82 4.81 -1.85
CA HIS A 287 -5.92 4.71 -0.40
C HIS A 287 -5.02 5.75 0.32
N GLY A 288 -3.81 5.98 -0.19
CA GLY A 288 -2.87 6.97 0.35
C GLY A 288 -3.42 8.39 0.23
N PHE A 289 -3.97 8.72 -0.94
CA PHE A 289 -4.65 10.00 -1.19
C PHE A 289 -5.81 10.26 -0.22
N ALA A 290 -6.72 9.29 -0.08
CA ALA A 290 -7.85 9.40 0.84
C ALA A 290 -7.39 9.55 2.30
N ASN A 291 -6.37 8.78 2.71
CA ASN A 291 -5.81 8.87 4.06
C ASN A 291 -5.16 10.24 4.31
N THR A 292 -4.45 10.81 3.34
CA THR A 292 -3.87 12.16 3.46
C THR A 292 -4.93 13.21 3.69
N ILE A 293 -6.01 13.19 2.90
CA ILE A 293 -7.13 14.12 3.08
C ILE A 293 -7.72 13.97 4.50
N ALA A 294 -7.93 12.73 4.95
CA ALA A 294 -8.43 12.47 6.29
C ALA A 294 -7.48 13.04 7.37
N VAL A 295 -6.17 12.85 7.22
CA VAL A 295 -5.18 13.38 8.16
C VAL A 295 -5.21 14.92 8.20
N LEU A 296 -5.23 15.57 7.03
CA LEU A 296 -5.19 17.03 6.92
C LEU A 296 -6.48 17.70 7.41
N THR A 297 -7.63 17.03 7.33
CA THR A 297 -8.93 17.59 7.70
C THR A 297 -9.31 17.29 9.16
N LEU A 298 -9.00 16.08 9.64
CA LEU A 298 -9.49 15.59 10.94
C LEU A 298 -8.59 15.99 12.11
N TYR A 299 -7.28 16.12 11.89
CA TYR A 299 -6.33 16.47 12.96
C TYR A 299 -6.10 17.98 13.02
N LYS A 300 -6.47 18.58 14.16
CA LYS A 300 -6.34 20.02 14.41
C LYS A 300 -4.98 20.63 14.02
N PRO A 301 -3.81 20.12 14.49
CA PRO A 301 -2.53 20.74 14.17
C PRO A 301 -2.21 20.73 12.66
N TYR A 302 -2.66 19.70 11.94
CA TYR A 302 -2.42 19.58 10.50
C TYR A 302 -3.38 20.45 9.68
N ARG A 303 -4.64 20.56 10.10
CA ARG A 303 -5.61 21.48 9.48
C ARG A 303 -5.19 22.94 9.64
N GLU A 304 -4.74 23.32 10.83
CA GLU A 304 -4.23 24.67 11.09
C GLU A 304 -2.94 24.93 10.29
N GLY A 305 -2.04 23.93 10.21
CA GLY A 305 -0.85 24.01 9.39
C GLY A 305 -1.13 24.16 7.89
N LEU A 306 -2.11 23.41 7.36
CA LEU A 306 -2.56 23.54 5.97
C LEU A 306 -3.08 24.95 5.71
N LYS A 307 -3.97 25.46 6.58
CA LYS A 307 -4.53 26.81 6.44
C LYS A 307 -3.44 27.88 6.44
N SER A 308 -2.48 27.80 7.37
CA SER A 308 -1.34 28.70 7.42
C SER A 308 -0.49 28.63 6.16
N THR A 309 -0.19 27.41 5.68
CA THR A 309 0.62 27.23 4.46
C THR A 309 -0.06 27.83 3.22
N LEU A 310 -1.38 27.64 3.08
CA LEU A 310 -2.16 28.20 1.98
C LEU A 310 -2.28 29.72 2.06
N GLN A 311 -2.46 30.29 3.26
CA GLN A 311 -2.49 31.74 3.47
C GLN A 311 -1.14 32.37 3.13
N ASP A 312 -0.04 31.77 3.58
CA ASP A 312 1.31 32.23 3.24
C ASP A 312 1.56 32.16 1.73
N ALA A 313 1.14 31.09 1.06
CA ALA A 313 1.27 30.96 -0.39
C ALA A 313 0.44 32.01 -1.15
N ALA A 314 -0.77 32.32 -0.67
CA ALA A 314 -1.62 33.37 -1.25
C ALA A 314 -1.01 34.77 -1.07
N GLN A 315 -0.45 35.06 0.10
CA GLN A 315 0.24 36.33 0.38
C GLN A 315 1.58 36.47 -0.37
N ARG A 316 2.27 35.36 -0.65
CA ARG A 316 3.49 35.36 -1.49
C ARG A 316 3.22 35.65 -2.96
N LYS A 317 2.01 35.37 -3.46
CA LYS A 317 1.61 35.79 -4.82
C LYS A 317 1.35 37.30 -4.91
N THR A 318 1.12 37.99 -3.79
CA THR A 318 0.81 39.42 -3.77
C THR A 318 1.99 40.31 -3.38
N HIS A 319 3.12 39.76 -2.93
CA HIS A 319 4.36 40.49 -2.62
C HIS A 319 5.59 39.74 -3.13
N ASN A 320 6.51 40.43 -3.82
CA ASN A 320 7.85 39.94 -4.19
C ASN A 320 8.73 39.75 -2.93
N ALA A 321 8.38 38.81 -2.07
CA ALA A 321 9.07 38.57 -0.81
C ALA A 321 10.28 37.65 -1.01
N VAL A 322 11.45 38.13 -0.59
CA VAL A 322 12.72 37.41 -0.54
C VAL A 322 12.59 36.13 0.31
N ILE A 323 13.01 35.00 -0.25
CA ILE A 323 12.93 33.67 0.35
C ILE A 323 13.90 33.59 1.54
N LYS A 324 13.38 33.57 2.78
CA LYS A 324 14.14 33.01 3.90
C LYS A 324 13.96 31.49 3.91
N PRO A 325 15.04 30.69 3.85
CA PRO A 325 14.92 29.24 3.90
C PRO A 325 14.27 28.84 5.24
N PRO A 326 13.36 27.86 5.26
CA PRO A 326 12.76 27.39 6.50
C PRO A 326 13.87 26.84 7.40
N HIS A 327 13.89 27.29 8.67
CA HIS A 327 14.76 26.70 9.71
C HIS A 327 14.39 25.22 9.89
N PHE A 328 15.07 24.35 9.15
CA PHE A 328 14.78 22.92 9.02
C PHE A 328 15.53 22.03 10.04
N TYR A 329 16.49 22.57 10.79
CA TYR A 329 17.62 21.75 11.23
C TYR A 329 17.69 21.28 12.69
N ARG A 330 16.64 21.37 13.52
CA ARG A 330 16.81 21.07 14.97
C ARG A 330 15.72 20.32 15.72
N ARG A 331 14.83 19.58 15.05
CA ARG A 331 13.69 18.94 15.73
C ARG A 331 13.76 17.42 15.90
N PHE A 332 14.67 16.75 15.19
CA PHE A 332 14.80 15.29 15.19
C PHE A 332 16.18 14.78 15.64
N HIS A 333 16.97 15.63 16.31
CA HIS A 333 18.38 15.37 16.64
C HIS A 333 18.60 14.41 17.83
N ASP A 334 17.54 13.89 18.46
CA ASP A 334 17.66 12.87 19.51
C ASP A 334 17.59 11.45 18.90
N SER A 335 18.47 10.60 19.40
CA SER A 335 18.69 9.18 19.08
C SER A 335 17.46 8.24 19.17
N SER A 336 16.30 8.74 19.60
CA SER A 336 15.00 8.05 19.57
C SER A 336 14.26 8.15 18.22
N VAL A 337 14.73 9.00 17.30
CA VAL A 337 14.20 9.15 15.91
C VAL A 337 14.93 8.23 14.92
N ILE A 338 16.02 7.61 15.37
CA ILE A 338 16.75 6.62 14.58
C ILE A 338 15.85 5.41 14.26
N PHE A 339 14.78 5.15 15.02
CA PHE A 339 14.06 3.88 14.94
C PHE A 339 13.09 3.72 13.73
N PRO A 340 12.23 4.70 13.36
CA PRO A 340 11.42 4.61 12.13
C PRO A 340 12.26 4.81 10.87
N LEU A 341 13.37 5.55 10.97
CA LEU A 341 14.33 5.71 9.87
C LEU A 341 15.18 4.44 9.71
N ALA A 342 15.55 3.77 10.81
CA ALA A 342 16.23 2.49 10.80
C ALA A 342 15.32 1.37 10.30
N SER A 343 14.00 1.40 10.56
CA SER A 343 13.08 0.46 9.92
C SER A 343 13.02 0.72 8.41
N ALA A 344 12.94 1.98 7.97
CA ALA A 344 13.06 2.39 6.55
C ALA A 344 14.39 1.99 5.88
N ILE A 345 15.51 2.09 6.60
CA ILE A 345 16.84 1.67 6.12
C ILE A 345 16.98 0.16 6.14
N LEU A 346 16.43 -0.54 7.15
CA LEU A 346 16.34 -2.00 7.19
C LEU A 346 15.40 -2.52 6.09
N TYR A 347 14.34 -1.78 5.74
CA TYR A 347 13.48 -2.03 4.57
C TYR A 347 14.28 -1.87 3.28
N SER A 348 15.12 -0.85 3.18
CA SER A 348 16.01 -0.63 2.04
C SER A 348 17.12 -1.72 1.94
N LEU A 349 17.56 -2.28 3.06
CA LEU A 349 18.54 -3.38 3.12
C LEU A 349 17.89 -4.73 2.81
N LEU A 350 16.67 -5.01 3.30
CA LEU A 350 15.87 -6.18 2.92
C LEU A 350 15.48 -6.12 1.44
N LEU A 351 15.14 -4.95 0.93
CA LEU A 351 14.92 -4.67 -0.49
C LEU A 351 16.14 -5.07 -1.34
N ASN A 352 17.36 -4.70 -0.91
CA ASN A 352 18.60 -5.06 -1.59
C ASN A 352 18.97 -6.54 -1.45
N CYS A 353 18.75 -7.17 -0.29
CA CYS A 353 19.04 -8.59 -0.10
C CYS A 353 18.11 -9.50 -0.93
N THR A 354 16.83 -9.15 -1.04
CA THR A 354 15.87 -9.89 -1.88
C THR A 354 16.21 -9.73 -3.37
N LEU A 355 16.63 -8.54 -3.80
CA LEU A 355 17.15 -8.29 -5.16
C LEU A 355 18.40 -9.14 -5.47
N VAL A 356 19.37 -9.17 -4.55
CA VAL A 356 20.62 -9.93 -4.73
C VAL A 356 20.38 -11.44 -4.70
N SER A 357 19.49 -11.94 -3.86
CA SER A 357 19.16 -13.37 -3.80
C SER A 357 18.43 -13.84 -5.06
N LEU A 358 17.43 -13.10 -5.53
CA LEU A 358 16.70 -13.41 -6.76
C LEU A 358 17.56 -13.23 -8.03
N ALA A 359 18.48 -12.26 -8.03
CA ALA A 359 19.46 -12.06 -9.10
C ALA A 359 20.57 -13.12 -9.11
N ASN A 360 20.91 -13.74 -7.97
CA ASN A 360 21.90 -14.81 -7.90
C ASN A 360 21.33 -16.18 -8.23
N GLU A 361 20.08 -16.49 -7.87
CA GLU A 361 19.43 -17.73 -8.32
C GLU A 361 19.21 -17.74 -9.84
N SER A 362 18.91 -16.59 -10.44
CA SER A 362 18.85 -16.45 -11.91
C SER A 362 20.22 -16.53 -12.59
N LYS A 363 21.32 -16.24 -11.89
CA LYS A 363 22.69 -16.37 -12.42
C LYS A 363 23.19 -17.81 -12.49
N VAL A 364 22.62 -18.74 -11.73
CA VAL A 364 22.97 -20.17 -11.83
C VAL A 364 22.34 -20.82 -13.08
N GLU A 365 21.31 -20.19 -13.69
CA GLU A 365 20.75 -20.59 -14.99
C GLU A 365 21.12 -19.67 -16.16
N LEU A 366 21.72 -18.49 -15.92
CA LEU A 366 22.25 -17.60 -16.96
C LEU A 366 23.60 -18.09 -17.50
N LYS A 367 23.60 -19.27 -18.13
CA LYS A 367 24.40 -19.46 -19.33
C LYS A 367 23.77 -18.58 -20.41
N LEU A 368 24.32 -17.36 -20.53
CA LEU A 368 24.23 -16.42 -21.65
C LEU A 368 23.42 -16.94 -22.86
N GLY A 369 22.12 -16.66 -22.83
CA GLY A 369 21.22 -16.68 -23.98
C GLY A 369 20.58 -15.31 -24.12
N PHE A 370 21.41 -14.27 -24.31
CA PHE A 370 20.92 -13.01 -24.88
C PHE A 370 20.61 -13.29 -26.36
N ASP A 371 19.47 -13.91 -26.63
CA ASP A 371 18.91 -13.85 -27.97
C ASP A 371 17.96 -12.65 -28.06
N LYS A 372 18.22 -11.87 -29.10
CA LYS A 372 17.65 -10.56 -29.34
C LYS A 372 16.22 -10.74 -29.85
N THR A 373 15.21 -10.55 -29.01
CA THR A 373 13.85 -10.17 -29.44
C THR A 373 13.05 -9.66 -28.24
N PHE A 374 13.39 -8.48 -27.72
CA PHE A 374 12.41 -7.69 -26.97
C PHE A 374 12.06 -6.49 -27.83
N ASP A 375 11.09 -6.71 -28.71
CA ASP A 375 10.60 -5.68 -29.62
C ASP A 375 9.80 -4.64 -28.80
N LYS A 376 10.23 -3.37 -28.85
CA LYS A 376 9.49 -2.25 -28.25
C LYS A 376 8.10 -2.10 -28.87
N GLY A 377 7.89 -2.59 -30.10
CA GLY A 377 6.57 -2.72 -30.71
C GLY A 377 5.62 -3.62 -29.92
N SER A 378 6.16 -4.62 -29.20
CA SER A 378 5.35 -5.57 -28.43
C SER A 378 4.69 -4.96 -27.20
N LEU A 379 5.26 -3.95 -26.52
CA LEU A 379 4.57 -3.34 -25.37
C LEU A 379 3.44 -2.42 -25.81
N ALA A 380 3.65 -1.63 -26.87
CA ALA A 380 2.58 -0.81 -27.46
C ALA A 380 1.46 -1.70 -28.03
N GLN A 381 1.80 -2.82 -28.67
CA GLN A 381 0.84 -3.85 -29.08
C GLN A 381 0.18 -4.57 -27.89
N ARG A 382 0.89 -4.84 -26.79
CA ARG A 382 0.35 -5.44 -25.56
C ARG A 382 -0.61 -4.49 -24.84
N GLN A 383 -0.31 -3.20 -24.84
CA GLN A 383 -1.21 -2.16 -24.38
C GLN A 383 -2.42 -2.14 -25.32
N GLN A 384 -2.25 -2.00 -26.64
CA GLN A 384 -3.37 -2.03 -27.61
C GLN A 384 -4.25 -3.29 -27.56
N MET A 385 -3.70 -4.50 -27.38
CA MET A 385 -4.46 -5.75 -27.26
C MET A 385 -5.27 -5.89 -25.97
N MET A 386 -4.93 -5.16 -24.90
CA MET A 386 -5.74 -5.09 -23.67
C MET A 386 -6.90 -4.11 -23.81
N ILE A 387 -6.77 -3.21 -24.78
CA ILE A 387 -7.65 -2.09 -25.00
C ILE A 387 -8.73 -2.48 -26.05
N SER A 388 -8.43 -3.41 -26.97
CA SER A 388 -9.37 -4.11 -27.87
C SER A 388 -10.02 -5.33 -27.24
#